data_AF-A0AA38T4Q7-F1
#
_entry.id   AF-A0AA38T4Q7-F1
#
_cell.length_a   1.000
_cell.length_b   1.000
_cell.length_c   1.000
_cell.angle_alpha   90.00
_cell.angle_beta   90.00
_cell.angle_gamma   90.00
#
_symmetry.space_group_name_H-M   'P 1'
#
loop_
_entity.id
_entity.type
_entity.pdbx_description
1 polymer ?
#
loop_
_entity_poly.entity_id
_entity_poly.type
_entity_poly.pdbx_seq_one_letter_code
_entity_poly.pdbx_strand_id
1 'polypeptide(L)'
;MVMTNTAPLVAWPWENLGTFKYMLLGPLVGKVVHSIIQGDDDLASNWCLHILLISLFRSQLIMWCNNVCNMLFLTRNRRIFTQGIDFDQIDKEQNWDNFLILQALVASLAIYLLPDGFSSLPLWESKGLVTLLVVHVIVSEPIYYWVHRLLHGNYLFTPYHHFHHSSTVPQPVTAGSTTFLEELLVVIVIGLPILGCCLSGYGSKSVIYGYILVFDLLRCFGYSNVEIMPHWIFDSFPLFKYLLYTPT
;
A
#
# COMPACT_ATOMS: atom_id res chain seq x y z
N MET A 1 33.62 20.54 1.77
CA MET A 1 32.51 19.59 1.99
C MET A 1 31.23 20.31 1.59
N VAL A 2 30.81 20.17 0.34
CA VAL A 2 29.53 20.75 -0.11
C VAL A 2 28.47 19.85 0.50
N MET A 3 27.71 20.36 1.47
CA MET A 3 26.44 19.73 1.84
C MET A 3 25.57 19.84 0.58
N THR A 4 25.46 18.75 -0.17
CA THR A 4 24.35 18.60 -1.10
C THR A 4 23.09 18.74 -0.24
N ASN A 5 22.33 19.82 -0.43
CA ASN A 5 21.02 19.97 0.19
C ASN A 5 20.17 18.81 -0.33
N THR A 6 20.16 17.70 0.40
CA THR A 6 19.26 16.60 0.14
C THR A 6 17.86 17.12 0.42
N ALA A 7 16.95 16.92 -0.53
CA ALA A 7 15.58 17.35 -0.34
C ALA A 7 15.02 16.66 0.92
N PRO A 8 14.22 17.36 1.75
CA PRO A 8 13.70 16.78 2.98
C PRO A 8 12.78 15.59 2.66
N LEU A 9 12.69 14.61 3.55
CA LEU A 9 11.79 13.46 3.42
C LEU A 9 12.06 12.55 2.20
N VAL A 10 13.27 12.58 1.63
CA VAL A 10 13.68 11.61 0.60
C VAL A 10 13.96 10.24 1.24
N ALA A 11 14.86 10.23 2.22
CA ALA A 11 15.29 9.03 2.93
C ALA A 11 14.24 8.55 3.94
N TRP A 12 14.23 7.23 4.17
CA TRP A 12 13.36 6.62 5.17
C TRP A 12 13.90 6.90 6.58
N PRO A 13 13.05 7.24 7.57
CA PRO A 13 13.51 7.58 8.93
C PRO A 13 14.30 6.47 9.63
N TRP A 14 14.15 5.23 9.18
CA TRP A 14 14.78 4.03 9.73
C TRP A 14 15.73 3.33 8.75
N GLU A 15 16.21 4.04 7.73
CA GLU A 15 17.15 3.48 6.75
C GLU A 15 18.42 2.94 7.42
N ASN A 16 18.89 3.62 8.47
CA ASN A 16 20.04 3.22 9.28
C ASN A 16 19.83 1.90 10.07
N LEU A 17 18.60 1.41 10.21
CA LEU A 17 18.31 0.16 10.92
C LEU A 17 18.53 -1.08 10.03
N GLY A 18 18.55 -0.93 8.71
CA GLY A 18 18.58 -2.06 7.78
C GLY A 18 17.48 -3.08 8.13
N THR A 19 17.85 -4.35 8.28
CA THR A 19 16.93 -5.43 8.66
C THR A 19 16.30 -5.22 10.06
N PHE A 20 16.90 -4.44 10.95
CA PHE A 20 16.31 -4.18 12.28
C PHE A 20 15.07 -3.27 12.22
N LYS A 21 14.71 -2.70 11.06
CA LYS A 21 13.49 -1.89 10.88
C LYS A 21 12.21 -2.57 11.38
N TYR A 22 12.14 -3.90 11.33
CA TYR A 22 10.96 -4.64 11.83
C TYR A 22 10.75 -4.51 13.35
N MET A 23 11.78 -4.12 14.11
CA MET A 23 11.65 -3.82 15.55
C MET A 23 10.70 -2.64 15.82
N LEU A 24 10.45 -1.78 14.81
CA LEU A 24 9.45 -0.70 14.91
C LEU A 24 8.02 -1.22 15.13
N LEU A 25 7.73 -2.47 14.74
CA LEU A 25 6.44 -3.13 15.02
C LEU A 25 6.41 -3.78 16.41
N GLY A 26 7.54 -3.81 17.13
CA GLY A 26 7.69 -4.42 18.45
C GLY A 26 6.68 -3.91 19.49
N PRO A 27 6.37 -2.61 19.59
CA PRO A 27 5.34 -2.11 20.51
C PRO A 27 3.95 -2.72 20.26
N LEU A 28 3.58 -2.95 18.99
CA LEU A 28 2.30 -3.60 18.64
C LEU A 28 2.29 -5.06 19.10
N VAL A 29 3.37 -5.79 18.83
CA VAL A 29 3.53 -7.18 19.29
C VAL A 29 3.48 -7.25 20.82
N GLY A 30 4.19 -6.35 21.51
CA GLY A 30 4.20 -6.27 22.96
C GLY A 30 2.81 -6.01 23.55
N LYS A 31 2.01 -5.14 22.91
CA LYS A 31 0.62 -4.89 23.33
C LYS A 31 -0.27 -6.11 23.18
N VAL A 32 -0.14 -6.87 22.08
CA VAL A 32 -0.89 -8.11 21.87
C VAL A 32 -0.49 -9.17 22.89
N VAL A 33 0.82 -9.40 23.06
CA VAL A 33 1.33 -10.36 24.04
C VAL A 33 0.90 -10.00 25.46
N HIS A 34 0.95 -8.72 25.82
CA HIS A 34 0.48 -8.25 27.13
C HIS A 34 -1.02 -8.53 27.34
N SER A 35 -1.86 -8.25 26.33
CA SER A 35 -3.32 -8.54 26.39
C SER A 35 -3.57 -10.04 26.59
N ILE A 36 -2.85 -10.92 25.90
CA ILE A 36 -2.93 -12.38 26.08
C ILE A 36 -2.52 -12.78 27.51
N ILE A 37 -1.42 -12.25 28.04
CA ILE A 37 -0.92 -12.59 29.38
C ILE A 37 -1.91 -12.15 30.47
N GLN A 38 -2.61 -11.03 30.27
CA GLN A 38 -3.61 -10.53 31.22
C GLN A 38 -4.94 -11.32 31.16
N GLY A 39 -5.07 -12.30 30.25
CA GLY A 39 -6.31 -13.06 30.08
C GLY A 39 -7.44 -12.22 29.50
N ASP A 40 -7.10 -11.26 28.64
CA ASP A 40 -8.10 -10.47 27.91
C ASP A 40 -8.75 -11.34 26.83
N ASP A 41 -10.03 -11.66 27.01
CA ASP A 41 -10.76 -12.60 26.16
C ASP A 41 -11.17 -11.97 24.80
N ASP A 42 -11.08 -10.64 24.63
CA ASP A 42 -11.52 -9.94 23.42
C ASP A 42 -10.37 -9.51 22.49
N LEU A 43 -9.51 -10.47 22.13
CA LEU A 43 -8.48 -10.27 21.10
C LEU A 43 -9.05 -9.82 19.75
N ALA A 44 -10.31 -10.16 19.45
CA ALA A 44 -10.99 -9.77 18.21
C ALA A 44 -11.31 -8.27 18.12
N SER A 45 -11.23 -7.54 19.24
CA SER A 45 -11.30 -6.07 19.27
C SER A 45 -9.92 -5.41 19.36
N ASN A 46 -8.85 -6.19 19.52
CA ASN A 46 -7.50 -5.67 19.66
C ASN A 46 -6.94 -5.18 18.33
N TRP A 47 -6.95 -3.86 18.12
CA TRP A 47 -6.45 -3.25 16.89
C TRP A 47 -4.94 -3.40 16.67
N CYS A 48 -4.14 -3.61 17.71
CA CYS A 48 -2.71 -3.93 17.52
C CYS A 48 -2.56 -5.28 16.81
N LEU A 49 -3.38 -6.27 17.18
CA LEU A 49 -3.44 -7.56 16.48
C LEU A 49 -3.90 -7.36 15.03
N HIS A 50 -4.97 -6.58 14.81
CA HIS A 50 -5.46 -6.35 13.45
C HIS A 50 -4.46 -5.64 12.55
N ILE A 51 -3.68 -4.68 13.06
CA ILE A 51 -2.61 -4.02 12.28
C ILE A 51 -1.54 -5.04 11.87
N LEU A 52 -1.13 -5.93 12.78
CA LEU A 52 -0.14 -6.96 12.49
C LEU A 52 -0.67 -7.97 11.45
N LEU A 53 -1.91 -8.42 11.61
CA LEU A 53 -2.55 -9.36 10.69
C LEU A 53 -2.71 -8.76 9.29
N ILE A 54 -3.22 -7.53 9.17
CA ILE A 54 -3.35 -6.90 7.85
C ILE A 54 -1.98 -6.66 7.23
N SER A 55 -0.97 -6.23 7.99
CA SER A 55 0.39 -6.06 7.48
C SER A 55 0.99 -7.38 6.95
N LEU A 56 0.72 -8.49 7.64
CA LEU A 56 1.09 -9.82 7.18
C LEU A 56 0.34 -10.21 5.90
N PHE A 57 -0.98 -10.04 5.83
CA PHE A 57 -1.75 -10.38 4.64
C PHE A 57 -1.34 -9.58 3.42
N ARG A 58 -1.07 -8.28 3.60
CA ARG A 58 -0.57 -7.41 2.53
C ARG A 58 0.80 -7.84 2.04
N SER A 59 1.73 -8.18 2.93
CA SER A 59 3.06 -8.67 2.52
C SER A 59 2.97 -9.98 1.76
N GLN A 60 2.13 -10.92 2.21
CA GLN A 60 1.89 -12.18 1.51
C GLN A 60 1.25 -11.97 0.13
N LEU A 61 0.27 -11.08 0.03
CA LEU A 61 -0.38 -10.73 -1.23
C LEU A 61 0.63 -10.21 -2.25
N ILE A 62 1.44 -9.22 -1.88
CA ILE A 62 2.41 -8.60 -2.78
C ILE A 62 3.50 -9.60 -3.18
N MET A 63 4.00 -10.40 -2.23
CA MET A 63 4.96 -11.45 -2.53
C MET A 63 4.37 -12.53 -3.45
N TRP A 64 3.10 -12.90 -3.25
CA TRP A 64 2.42 -13.83 -4.13
C TRP A 64 2.30 -13.27 -5.55
N CYS A 65 1.83 -12.02 -5.71
CA CYS A 65 1.78 -11.35 -7.01
C CYS A 65 3.16 -11.27 -7.66
N ASN A 66 4.19 -10.89 -6.90
CA ASN A 66 5.56 -10.80 -7.38
C ASN A 66 6.09 -12.16 -7.87
N ASN A 67 5.86 -13.22 -7.09
CA ASN A 67 6.25 -14.58 -7.46
C ASN A 67 5.55 -15.04 -8.73
N VAL A 68 4.22 -14.84 -8.83
CA VAL A 68 3.45 -15.20 -10.03
C VAL A 68 3.99 -14.47 -11.27
N CYS A 69 4.29 -13.17 -11.16
CA CYS A 69 4.86 -12.41 -12.29
C CYS A 69 6.19 -13.00 -12.79
N ASN A 70 7.01 -13.53 -11.87
CA ASN A 70 8.32 -14.12 -12.16
C ASN A 70 8.27 -15.61 -12.51
N MET A 71 7.12 -16.28 -12.40
CA MET A 71 6.92 -17.67 -12.84
C MET A 71 6.77 -17.73 -14.37
N LEU A 72 7.89 -17.70 -15.09
CA LEU A 72 7.92 -17.63 -16.56
C LEU A 72 7.16 -18.78 -17.25
N PHE A 73 7.03 -19.95 -16.61
CA PHE A 73 6.22 -21.05 -17.16
C PHE A 73 4.71 -20.70 -17.24
N LEU A 74 4.24 -19.74 -16.43
CA LEU A 74 2.88 -19.18 -16.49
C LEU A 74 2.83 -17.91 -17.35
N THR A 75 3.82 -17.03 -17.21
CA THR A 75 3.69 -15.63 -17.66
C THR A 75 4.41 -15.30 -18.97
N ARG A 76 5.31 -16.16 -19.47
CA ARG A 76 6.21 -15.84 -20.60
C ARG A 76 5.51 -15.28 -21.83
N ASN A 77 4.33 -15.80 -22.19
CA ASN A 77 3.60 -15.40 -23.40
C ASN A 77 2.75 -14.14 -23.20
N ARG A 78 2.71 -13.58 -21.99
CA ARG A 78 1.89 -12.42 -21.60
C ARG A 78 2.75 -11.27 -21.07
N ARG A 79 4.08 -11.36 -21.17
CA ARG A 79 4.98 -10.30 -20.67
C ARG A 79 4.91 -9.08 -21.58
N ILE A 80 4.83 -7.90 -20.98
CA ILE A 80 4.76 -6.62 -21.70
C ILE A 80 6.17 -6.19 -22.12
N PHE A 81 7.11 -6.22 -21.18
CA PHE A 81 8.54 -6.00 -21.38
C PHE A 81 9.29 -7.33 -21.36
N THR A 82 10.06 -7.60 -22.41
CA THR A 82 10.87 -8.81 -22.54
C THR A 82 12.20 -8.73 -21.80
N GLN A 83 12.66 -7.52 -21.44
CA GLN A 83 13.86 -7.27 -20.64
C GLN A 83 13.80 -7.98 -19.29
N GLY A 84 14.92 -8.56 -18.85
CA GLY A 84 15.06 -9.15 -17.52
C GLY A 84 15.34 -8.09 -16.45
N ILE A 85 15.02 -8.41 -15.20
CA ILE A 85 15.40 -7.57 -14.05
C ILE A 85 16.91 -7.73 -13.82
N ASP A 86 17.62 -6.62 -13.63
CA ASP A 86 19.04 -6.61 -13.30
C ASP A 86 19.29 -6.54 -11.78
N PHE A 87 20.54 -6.74 -11.37
CA PHE A 87 20.92 -6.68 -9.96
C PHE A 87 20.73 -5.29 -9.36
N ASP A 88 20.97 -4.23 -10.14
CA ASP A 88 20.78 -2.85 -9.69
C ASP A 88 19.33 -2.56 -9.32
N GLN A 89 18.36 -3.07 -10.09
CA GLN A 89 16.94 -2.94 -9.75
C GLN A 89 16.59 -3.78 -8.52
N ILE A 90 17.08 -5.02 -8.40
CA ILE A 90 16.85 -5.87 -7.21
C ILE A 90 17.31 -5.15 -5.94
N ASP A 91 18.50 -4.54 -5.96
CA ASP A 91 19.07 -3.84 -4.81
C ASP A 91 18.25 -2.59 -4.43
N LYS A 92 17.77 -1.83 -5.42
CA LYS A 92 16.88 -0.66 -5.18
C LYS A 92 15.54 -1.09 -4.56
N GLU A 93 14.99 -2.21 -5.00
CA GLU A 93 13.67 -2.67 -4.59
C GLU A 93 13.68 -3.50 -3.31
N GLN A 94 14.86 -3.83 -2.77
CA GLN A 94 15.02 -4.68 -1.59
C GLN A 94 14.20 -4.21 -0.37
N ASN A 95 14.01 -2.91 -0.20
CA ASN A 95 13.26 -2.31 0.91
C ASN A 95 11.82 -1.91 0.55
N TRP A 96 11.23 -2.54 -0.47
CA TRP A 96 9.84 -2.30 -0.91
C TRP A 96 8.81 -2.36 0.23
N ASP A 97 9.09 -3.08 1.30
CA ASP A 97 8.20 -3.30 2.44
C ASP A 97 8.20 -2.14 3.46
N ASN A 98 9.03 -1.11 3.27
CA ASN A 98 9.07 0.07 4.15
C ASN A 98 7.69 0.72 4.30
N PHE A 99 6.87 0.75 3.23
CA PHE A 99 5.53 1.33 3.33
C PHE A 99 4.60 0.54 4.27
N LEU A 100 4.75 -0.78 4.37
CA LEU A 100 3.95 -1.59 5.28
C LEU A 100 4.21 -1.18 6.73
N ILE A 101 5.48 -0.96 7.06
CA ILE A 101 5.89 -0.48 8.39
C ILE A 101 5.31 0.92 8.63
N LEU A 102 5.47 1.85 7.67
CA LEU A 102 4.92 3.20 7.81
C LEU A 102 3.41 3.19 8.03
N GLN A 103 2.66 2.48 7.20
CA GLN A 103 1.21 2.44 7.29
C GLN A 103 0.74 1.75 8.57
N ALA A 104 1.47 0.75 9.07
CA ALA A 104 1.22 0.17 10.39
C ALA A 104 1.45 1.17 11.53
N LEU A 105 2.52 1.96 11.46
CA LEU A 105 2.82 3.02 12.44
C LEU A 105 1.75 4.12 12.39
N VAL A 106 1.35 4.58 11.19
CA VAL A 106 0.29 5.59 11.03
C VAL A 106 -1.05 5.06 11.51
N ALA A 107 -1.40 3.80 11.20
CA ALA A 107 -2.62 3.17 11.72
C ALA A 107 -2.60 3.10 13.25
N SER A 108 -1.47 2.71 13.86
CA SER A 108 -1.36 2.65 15.32
C SER A 108 -1.49 4.03 15.97
N LEU A 109 -0.92 5.07 15.35
CA LEU A 109 -1.12 6.45 15.77
C LEU A 109 -2.58 6.88 15.63
N ALA A 110 -3.25 6.54 14.53
CA ALA A 110 -4.66 6.87 14.32
C ALA A 110 -5.57 6.24 15.38
N ILE A 111 -5.34 4.96 15.71
CA ILE A 111 -6.07 4.26 16.78
C ILE A 111 -5.80 4.89 18.15
N TYR A 112 -4.56 5.32 18.42
CA TYR A 112 -4.23 6.00 19.65
C TYR A 112 -4.90 7.38 19.77
N LEU A 113 -4.94 8.14 18.68
CA LEU A 113 -5.54 9.48 18.64
C LEU A 113 -7.07 9.46 18.60
N LEU A 114 -7.68 8.39 18.07
CA LEU A 114 -9.13 8.26 17.88
C LEU A 114 -9.66 6.95 18.50
N PRO A 115 -9.45 6.70 19.80
CA PRO A 115 -9.75 5.40 20.41
C PRO A 115 -11.21 4.99 20.27
N ASP A 116 -12.15 5.92 20.48
CA ASP A 116 -13.60 5.66 20.40
C ASP A 116 -14.07 5.38 18.96
N GLY A 117 -13.37 5.93 17.97
CA GLY A 117 -13.69 5.74 16.56
C GLY A 117 -13.33 4.35 16.04
N PHE A 118 -12.40 3.65 16.69
CA PHE A 118 -11.95 2.31 16.29
C PHE A 118 -12.41 1.21 17.25
N SER A 119 -12.52 1.49 18.56
CA SER A 119 -12.79 0.49 19.60
C SER A 119 -14.08 -0.31 19.39
N SER A 120 -15.10 0.30 18.76
CA SER A 120 -16.44 -0.26 18.61
C SER A 120 -16.81 -0.60 17.16
N LEU A 121 -15.83 -0.64 16.24
CA LEU A 121 -16.13 -0.92 14.84
C LEU A 121 -16.74 -2.32 14.66
N PRO A 122 -17.94 -2.41 14.05
CA PRO A 122 -18.58 -3.69 13.76
C PRO A 122 -17.71 -4.49 12.79
N LEU A 123 -17.93 -5.80 12.75
CA LEU A 123 -17.27 -6.66 11.75
C LEU A 123 -17.66 -6.24 10.33
N TRP A 124 -18.95 -5.96 10.10
CA TRP A 124 -19.51 -5.66 8.79
C TRP A 124 -20.48 -4.49 8.83
N GLU A 125 -20.37 -3.58 7.86
CA GLU A 125 -21.33 -2.51 7.59
C GLU A 125 -21.40 -2.25 6.07
N SER A 126 -22.52 -2.60 5.47
CA SER A 126 -22.73 -2.52 4.01
C SER A 126 -22.72 -1.09 3.46
N LYS A 127 -23.24 -0.11 4.22
CA LYS A 127 -23.21 1.31 3.83
C LYS A 127 -21.77 1.84 3.75
N GLY A 128 -20.86 1.20 4.46
CA GLY A 128 -19.45 1.48 4.43
C GLY A 128 -18.84 1.28 3.05
N LEU A 129 -19.27 0.25 2.30
CA LEU A 129 -18.79 0.00 0.94
C LEU A 129 -19.15 1.14 -0.01
N VAL A 130 -20.40 1.61 0.05
CA VAL A 130 -20.88 2.70 -0.81
C VAL A 130 -20.15 3.99 -0.48
N THR A 131 -20.06 4.33 0.81
CA THR A 131 -19.36 5.53 1.27
C THR A 131 -17.89 5.50 0.88
N LEU A 132 -17.23 4.35 1.09
CA LEU A 132 -15.85 4.15 0.74
C LEU A 132 -15.61 4.31 -0.77
N LEU A 133 -16.44 3.70 -1.61
CA LEU A 133 -16.30 3.80 -3.06
C LEU A 133 -16.50 5.24 -3.54
N VAL A 134 -17.52 5.93 -3.03
CA VAL A 134 -17.77 7.34 -3.37
C VAL A 134 -16.59 8.22 -2.97
N VAL A 135 -16.08 8.09 -1.75
CA VAL A 135 -14.92 8.88 -1.31
C VAL A 135 -13.66 8.50 -2.08
N HIS A 136 -13.47 7.21 -2.40
CA HIS A 136 -12.34 6.78 -3.23
C HIS A 136 -12.37 7.44 -4.62
N VAL A 137 -13.46 7.29 -5.36
CA VAL A 137 -13.57 7.79 -6.75
C VAL A 137 -13.63 9.32 -6.81
N ILE A 138 -14.36 9.97 -5.90
CA ILE A 138 -14.60 11.42 -5.99
C ILE A 138 -13.49 12.23 -5.31
N VAL A 139 -12.80 11.67 -4.31
CA VAL A 139 -11.81 12.41 -3.52
C VAL A 139 -10.41 11.81 -3.68
N SER A 140 -10.25 10.52 -3.40
CA SER A 140 -8.94 9.88 -3.37
C SER A 140 -8.28 9.84 -4.76
N GLU A 141 -9.00 9.40 -5.79
CA GLU A 141 -8.48 9.30 -7.16
C GLU A 141 -8.06 10.66 -7.75
N PRO A 142 -8.87 11.75 -7.69
CA PRO A 142 -8.42 13.04 -8.17
C PRO A 142 -7.19 13.57 -7.42
N ILE A 143 -7.14 13.41 -6.09
CA ILE A 143 -5.98 13.81 -5.29
C ILE A 143 -4.74 13.03 -5.73
N TYR A 144 -4.86 11.70 -5.87
CA TYR A 144 -3.78 10.86 -6.34
C TYR A 144 -3.28 11.31 -7.72
N TYR A 145 -4.18 11.53 -8.68
CA TYR A 145 -3.84 11.99 -10.02
C TYR A 145 -3.05 13.31 -10.00
N TRP A 146 -3.54 14.32 -9.27
CA TRP A 146 -2.88 15.62 -9.23
C TRP A 146 -1.53 15.55 -8.52
N VAL A 147 -1.44 14.83 -7.40
CA VAL A 147 -0.19 14.65 -6.67
C VAL A 147 0.83 13.89 -7.52
N HIS A 148 0.43 12.79 -8.15
CA HIS A 148 1.30 12.00 -9.02
C HIS A 148 1.78 12.82 -10.23
N ARG A 149 0.88 13.61 -10.84
CA ARG A 149 1.25 14.54 -11.92
C ARG A 149 2.25 15.61 -11.46
N LEU A 150 2.13 16.12 -10.23
CA LEU A 150 3.08 17.07 -9.66
C LEU A 150 4.44 16.42 -9.38
N LEU A 151 4.46 15.17 -8.89
CA LEU A 151 5.67 14.38 -8.71
C LEU A 151 6.42 14.16 -10.03
N HIS A 152 5.69 14.05 -11.15
CA HIS A 152 6.26 14.02 -12.50
C HIS A 152 6.72 15.39 -13.04
N GLY A 153 6.52 16.48 -12.28
CA GLY A 153 6.98 17.81 -12.66
C GLY A 153 8.49 18.01 -12.44
N ASN A 154 9.05 19.01 -13.12
CA ASN A 154 10.49 19.30 -13.15
C ASN A 154 11.15 19.49 -11.77
N TYR A 155 10.39 19.92 -10.75
CA TYR A 155 10.93 20.21 -9.42
C TYR A 155 10.92 19.00 -8.48
N LEU A 156 9.85 18.19 -8.53
CA LEU A 156 9.65 17.07 -7.60
C LEU A 156 10.17 15.74 -8.14
N PHE A 157 10.30 15.60 -9.48
CA PHE A 157 10.69 14.33 -10.08
C PHE A 157 12.06 13.86 -9.60
N THR A 158 13.11 14.65 -9.86
CA THR A 158 14.48 14.27 -9.50
C THR A 158 14.66 13.91 -8.01
N PRO A 159 14.18 14.71 -7.04
CA PRO A 159 14.35 14.36 -5.63
C PRO A 159 13.43 13.24 -5.14
N TYR A 160 12.20 13.11 -5.65
CA TYR A 160 11.19 12.27 -4.99
C TYR A 160 10.67 11.11 -5.83
N HIS A 161 10.61 11.23 -7.15
CA HIS A 161 9.94 10.25 -8.01
C HIS A 161 10.87 9.53 -8.99
N HIS A 162 12.06 10.09 -9.24
CA HIS A 162 13.07 9.46 -10.10
C HIS A 162 13.49 8.09 -9.56
N PHE A 163 13.65 7.94 -8.24
CA PHE A 163 13.98 6.64 -7.63
C PHE A 163 12.96 5.56 -8.03
N HIS A 164 11.68 5.86 -7.89
CA HIS A 164 10.59 4.97 -8.28
C HIS A 164 10.64 4.59 -9.78
N HIS A 165 10.90 5.57 -10.66
CA HIS A 165 11.03 5.33 -12.11
C HIS A 165 12.37 4.73 -12.54
N SER A 166 13.34 4.61 -11.63
CA SER A 166 14.64 4.01 -11.94
C SER A 166 14.58 2.48 -11.98
N SER A 167 13.46 1.89 -11.56
CA SER A 167 13.06 0.51 -11.82
C SER A 167 12.37 0.41 -13.17
N THR A 168 13.11 -0.02 -14.18
CA THR A 168 12.64 0.03 -15.58
C THR A 168 11.80 -1.17 -15.99
N VAL A 169 11.92 -2.30 -15.28
CA VAL A 169 11.08 -3.47 -15.49
C VAL A 169 10.02 -3.52 -14.40
N PRO A 170 8.72 -3.32 -14.70
CA PRO A 170 7.69 -3.28 -13.67
C PRO A 170 7.63 -4.57 -12.84
N GLN A 171 7.68 -4.46 -11.51
CA GLN A 171 7.40 -5.55 -10.60
C GLN A 171 6.35 -5.13 -9.57
N PRO A 172 5.51 -6.04 -9.06
CA PRO A 172 4.60 -5.72 -7.96
C PRO A 172 5.29 -5.07 -6.75
N VAL A 173 6.56 -5.40 -6.49
CA VAL A 173 7.36 -4.78 -5.43
C VAL A 173 7.81 -3.34 -5.76
N THR A 174 7.97 -2.98 -7.04
CA THR A 174 8.28 -1.61 -7.48
C THR A 174 7.27 -0.60 -6.95
N ALA A 175 6.01 -1.02 -6.78
CA ALA A 175 4.98 -0.21 -6.14
C ALA A 175 5.42 0.27 -4.74
N GLY A 176 6.01 -0.59 -3.91
CA GLY A 176 6.49 -0.22 -2.58
C GLY A 176 7.85 0.48 -2.55
N SER A 177 8.54 0.54 -3.69
CA SER A 177 9.88 1.12 -3.82
C SER A 177 9.79 2.61 -4.15
N THR A 178 9.56 3.41 -3.11
CA THR A 178 9.35 4.86 -3.20
C THR A 178 10.22 5.62 -2.20
N THR A 179 10.30 6.94 -2.38
CA THR A 179 10.85 7.83 -1.34
C THR A 179 9.88 7.98 -0.18
N PHE A 180 10.36 8.42 0.98
CA PHE A 180 9.51 8.57 2.16
C PHE A 180 8.37 9.58 1.94
N LEU A 181 8.63 10.70 1.25
CA LEU A 181 7.59 11.68 0.90
C LEU A 181 6.53 11.09 -0.03
N GLU A 182 6.97 10.36 -1.06
CA GLU A 182 6.04 9.73 -2.00
C GLU A 182 5.12 8.76 -1.27
N GLU A 183 5.63 7.96 -0.34
CA GLU A 183 4.77 7.07 0.42
C GLU A 183 3.85 7.80 1.40
N LEU A 184 4.29 8.88 2.06
CA LEU A 184 3.41 9.69 2.91
C LEU A 184 2.18 10.20 2.14
N LEU A 185 2.38 10.58 0.87
CA LEU A 185 1.28 11.01 -0.01
C LEU A 185 0.34 9.84 -0.33
N VAL A 186 0.87 8.64 -0.58
CA VAL A 186 0.07 7.42 -0.77
C VAL A 186 -0.71 7.06 0.49
N VAL A 187 -0.11 7.18 1.69
CA VAL A 187 -0.81 6.96 2.96
C VAL A 187 -2.02 7.88 3.10
N ILE A 188 -1.89 9.15 2.72
CA ILE A 188 -3.01 10.11 2.74
C ILE A 188 -4.11 9.66 1.77
N VAL A 189 -3.75 9.32 0.52
CA VAL A 189 -4.68 8.87 -0.52
C VAL A 189 -5.48 7.64 -0.04
N ILE A 190 -4.81 6.64 0.54
CA ILE A 190 -5.46 5.43 1.08
C ILE A 190 -6.26 5.74 2.35
N GLY A 191 -5.77 6.64 3.21
CA GLY A 191 -6.42 6.98 4.47
C GLY A 191 -7.75 7.72 4.30
N LEU A 192 -7.89 8.55 3.26
CA LEU A 192 -9.09 9.39 3.05
C LEU A 192 -10.40 8.59 2.97
N PRO A 193 -10.54 7.52 2.14
CA PRO A 193 -11.76 6.72 2.10
C PRO A 193 -12.06 5.98 3.40
N ILE A 194 -11.02 5.50 4.10
CA ILE A 194 -11.18 4.84 5.40
C ILE A 194 -11.72 5.84 6.44
N LEU A 195 -11.09 7.00 6.55
CA LEU A 195 -11.51 8.06 7.48
C LEU A 195 -12.90 8.57 7.13
N GLY A 196 -13.20 8.83 5.86
CA GLY A 196 -14.52 9.27 5.42
C GLY A 196 -15.62 8.26 5.78
N CYS A 197 -15.33 6.97 5.63
CA CYS A 197 -16.23 5.89 6.02
C CYS A 197 -16.46 5.84 7.54
N CYS A 198 -15.40 5.90 8.35
CA CYS A 198 -15.48 5.90 9.81
C CYS A 198 -16.21 7.15 10.34
N LEU A 199 -15.87 8.34 9.85
CA LEU A 199 -16.48 9.61 10.26
C LEU A 199 -17.97 9.73 9.88
N SER A 200 -18.38 9.00 8.84
CA SER A 200 -19.80 8.91 8.45
C SER A 200 -20.60 7.91 9.30
N GLY A 201 -19.96 7.24 10.27
CA GLY A 201 -20.59 6.19 11.09
C GLY A 201 -20.79 4.86 10.37
N TYR A 202 -20.12 4.65 9.22
CA TYR A 202 -20.28 3.45 8.39
C TYR A 202 -19.01 2.58 8.34
N GLY A 203 -18.01 2.88 9.17
CA GLY A 203 -16.78 2.11 9.28
C GLY A 203 -17.04 0.67 9.75
N SER A 204 -16.27 -0.29 9.24
CA SER A 204 -16.26 -1.66 9.76
C SER A 204 -14.91 -2.33 9.49
N LYS A 205 -14.58 -3.35 10.29
CA LYS A 205 -13.30 -4.08 10.18
C LYS A 205 -13.15 -4.70 8.78
N SER A 206 -14.18 -5.35 8.25
CA SER A 206 -14.15 -5.96 6.92
C SER A 206 -14.02 -4.95 5.79
N VAL A 207 -14.64 -3.76 5.89
CA VAL A 207 -14.50 -2.71 4.86
C VAL A 207 -13.07 -2.18 4.82
N ILE A 208 -12.44 -1.96 5.99
CA ILE A 208 -11.04 -1.52 6.07
C ILE A 208 -10.10 -2.59 5.47
N TYR A 209 -10.25 -3.85 5.89
CA TYR A 209 -9.45 -4.96 5.36
C TYR A 209 -9.62 -5.11 3.85
N GLY A 210 -10.87 -5.18 3.39
CA GLY A 210 -11.20 -5.37 2.00
C GLY A 210 -10.65 -4.24 1.12
N TYR A 211 -10.83 -2.99 1.55
CA TYR A 211 -10.31 -1.84 0.80
C TYR A 211 -8.80 -1.87 0.67
N ILE A 212 -8.06 -2.07 1.77
CA ILE A 212 -6.59 -2.08 1.74
C ILE A 212 -6.07 -3.22 0.86
N LEU A 213 -6.64 -4.43 0.98
CA LEU A 213 -6.21 -5.58 0.19
C LEU A 213 -6.55 -5.43 -1.29
N VAL A 214 -7.73 -4.91 -1.62
CA VAL A 214 -8.11 -4.63 -3.02
C VAL A 214 -7.23 -3.53 -3.60
N PHE A 215 -6.94 -2.47 -2.84
CA PHE A 215 -6.04 -1.40 -3.27
C PHE A 215 -4.65 -1.96 -3.60
N ASP A 216 -4.06 -2.76 -2.70
CA ASP A 216 -2.76 -3.40 -2.93
C ASP A 216 -2.80 -4.37 -4.12
N LEU A 217 -3.88 -5.14 -4.29
CA LEU A 217 -4.06 -6.06 -5.43
C LEU A 217 -4.09 -5.31 -6.76
N LEU A 218 -4.89 -4.23 -6.85
CA LEU A 218 -4.97 -3.40 -8.05
C LEU A 218 -3.63 -2.72 -8.34
N ARG A 219 -2.92 -2.27 -7.30
CA ARG A 219 -1.56 -1.75 -7.44
C ARG A 219 -0.60 -2.81 -7.96
N CYS A 220 -0.64 -4.03 -7.44
CA CYS A 220 0.15 -5.15 -7.98
C CYS A 220 -0.15 -5.41 -9.45
N PHE A 221 -1.41 -5.28 -9.88
CA PHE A 221 -1.78 -5.45 -11.27
C PHE A 221 -1.15 -4.36 -12.14
N GLY A 222 -1.32 -3.08 -11.79
CA GLY A 222 -0.75 -1.99 -12.58
C GLY A 222 0.78 -1.96 -12.65
N TYR A 223 1.47 -2.48 -11.64
CA TYR A 223 2.94 -2.61 -11.64
C TYR A 223 3.43 -3.99 -12.11
N SER A 224 2.53 -4.88 -12.54
CA SER A 224 2.94 -6.18 -13.06
C SER A 224 3.46 -6.07 -14.49
N ASN A 225 4.58 -6.72 -14.80
CA ASN A 225 5.08 -6.85 -16.17
C ASN A 225 4.35 -7.98 -16.95
N VAL A 226 3.05 -8.18 -16.69
CA VAL A 226 2.26 -9.28 -17.26
C VAL A 226 0.86 -8.78 -17.60
N GLU A 227 0.35 -9.13 -18.78
CA GLU A 227 -1.05 -8.94 -19.13
C GLU A 227 -1.93 -9.89 -18.30
N ILE A 228 -2.50 -9.36 -17.23
CA ILE A 228 -3.37 -10.11 -16.30
C ILE A 228 -4.80 -10.22 -16.86
N MET A 229 -5.32 -9.15 -17.46
CA MET A 229 -6.70 -9.08 -17.97
C MET A 229 -6.72 -9.19 -19.49
N PRO A 230 -7.41 -10.20 -20.07
CA PRO A 230 -7.52 -10.31 -21.52
C PRO A 230 -8.43 -9.21 -22.10
N HIS A 231 -8.06 -8.68 -23.27
CA HIS A 231 -8.75 -7.56 -23.94
C HIS A 231 -10.27 -7.73 -24.09
N TRP A 232 -10.76 -8.95 -24.33
CA TRP A 232 -12.19 -9.22 -24.55
C TRP A 232 -13.07 -8.81 -23.36
N ILE A 233 -12.53 -8.77 -22.13
CA ILE A 233 -13.25 -8.29 -20.95
C ILE A 233 -13.61 -6.81 -21.13
N PHE A 234 -12.69 -6.01 -21.63
CA PHE A 234 -12.92 -4.58 -21.86
C PHE A 234 -13.80 -4.32 -23.08
N ASP A 235 -13.76 -5.18 -24.09
CA ASP A 235 -14.69 -5.11 -25.22
C ASP A 235 -16.13 -5.43 -24.81
N SER A 236 -16.29 -6.45 -23.96
CA SER A 236 -17.61 -6.91 -23.49
C SER A 236 -18.17 -6.04 -22.37
N PHE A 237 -17.30 -5.52 -21.50
CA PHE A 237 -17.65 -4.71 -20.33
C PHE A 237 -16.78 -3.45 -20.26
N PRO A 238 -17.07 -2.43 -21.09
CA PRO A 238 -16.21 -1.25 -21.24
C PRO A 238 -16.03 -0.43 -19.96
N LEU A 239 -16.93 -0.56 -18.98
CA LEU A 239 -16.82 0.13 -17.69
C LEU A 239 -15.69 -0.43 -16.82
N PHE A 240 -15.28 -1.69 -17.01
CA PHE A 240 -14.25 -2.32 -16.18
C PHE A 240 -12.88 -1.68 -16.36
N LYS A 241 -12.61 -1.00 -17.49
CA LYS A 241 -11.37 -0.24 -17.70
C LYS A 241 -11.19 0.92 -16.71
N TYR A 242 -12.27 1.37 -16.07
CA TYR A 242 -12.25 2.41 -15.05
C TYR A 242 -12.22 1.84 -13.62
N LEU A 243 -12.36 0.52 -13.46
CA LEU A 243 -12.38 -0.16 -12.16
C LEU A 243 -11.12 -1.00 -11.94
N LEU A 244 -10.56 -1.56 -13.01
CA LEU A 244 -9.38 -2.40 -12.97
C LEU A 244 -8.16 -1.59 -13.38
N TYR A 245 -7.17 -1.52 -12.49
CA TYR A 245 -5.86 -0.98 -12.82
C TYR A 245 -5.02 -2.07 -13.48
N THR A 246 -4.80 -1.95 -14.78
CA THR A 246 -3.98 -2.89 -15.57
C THR A 246 -2.72 -2.21 -16.08
N PRO A 247 -1.65 -3.00 -16.34
CA PRO A 247 -0.38 -2.47 -16.87
C PRO A 247 -0.45 -2.15 -18.37
N THR A 248 -1.59 -2.43 -19.01
CA THR A 248 -1.92 -2.18 -20.43
C THR A 248 -3.21 -1.39 -20.54
#